data_AF-A0A271KMC6-F1
#
_entry.id   AF-A0A271KMC6-F1
#
_cell.length_a   1.000
_cell.length_b   1.000
_cell.length_c   1.000
_cell.angle_alpha   90.00
_cell.angle_beta   90.00
_cell.angle_gamma   90.00
#
_symmetry.space_group_name_H-M   'P 1'
#
loop_
_entity.id
_entity.type
_entity.pdbx_description
1 polymer ?
#
loop_
_entity_poly.entity_id
_entity_poly.type
_entity_poly.pdbx_seq_one_letter_code
_entity_poly.pdbx_strand_id
1 'polypeptide(L)'
;MAITTSPDTRWLHMVAATAFLAASVPQAALNAQGLEGPDTVNKIIGSDVGQEETNTAVEAGKVATAIERTRENIGTVRKTSKLDKVDIVFLTDAARTEGGLPPAIETKVEQHQDDIAELREEIEANALLFNAIDSRRVQTEDVLAVEFDDPGKVVIYAAAKPPS
;
A
#
# COMPACT_ATOMS: atom_id res chain seq x y z
N MET A 1 -56.16 66.94 -27.13
CA MET A 1 -55.90 66.93 -28.58
C MET A 1 -54.41 66.69 -28.77
N ALA A 2 -54.02 65.49 -29.21
CA ALA A 2 -52.76 65.14 -29.90
C ALA A 2 -52.61 63.61 -29.89
N ILE A 3 -52.94 63.02 -31.02
CA ILE A 3 -52.60 61.66 -31.47
C ILE A 3 -51.16 61.67 -31.99
N THR A 4 -50.33 60.71 -31.59
CA THR A 4 -49.17 60.20 -32.35
C THR A 4 -48.80 58.82 -31.80
N THR A 5 -49.23 57.73 -32.44
CA THR A 5 -48.48 56.99 -33.48
C THR A 5 -47.34 56.15 -32.90
N SER A 6 -47.57 54.84 -32.87
CA SER A 6 -46.61 53.76 -32.65
C SER A 6 -45.61 53.62 -33.81
N PRO A 7 -44.40 53.09 -33.56
CA PRO A 7 -43.69 52.32 -34.57
C PRO A 7 -43.24 50.92 -34.07
N ASP A 8 -43.79 49.92 -34.74
CA ASP A 8 -43.17 48.73 -35.34
C ASP A 8 -42.20 47.81 -34.56
N THR A 9 -42.84 46.80 -33.99
CA THR A 9 -42.59 45.35 -33.78
C THR A 9 -41.55 44.57 -34.64
N ARG A 10 -40.69 45.12 -35.50
CA ARG A 10 -39.90 44.27 -36.45
C ARG A 10 -38.40 44.46 -36.56
N TRP A 11 -37.77 45.26 -35.70
CA TRP A 11 -36.35 45.57 -35.90
C TRP A 11 -35.59 45.73 -34.59
N LEU A 12 -35.26 44.61 -33.93
CA LEU A 12 -34.06 44.44 -33.08
C LEU A 12 -33.96 43.00 -32.51
N HIS A 13 -34.42 41.98 -33.26
CA HIS A 13 -34.03 40.58 -33.04
C HIS A 13 -32.56 40.31 -33.46
N MET A 14 -31.75 41.36 -33.63
CA MET A 14 -30.39 41.31 -34.19
C MET A 14 -29.31 41.76 -33.20
N VAL A 15 -29.52 41.54 -31.89
CA VAL A 15 -28.48 41.72 -30.85
C VAL A 15 -28.38 40.49 -29.92
N ALA A 16 -29.08 39.38 -30.24
CA ALA A 16 -29.01 38.16 -29.44
C ALA A 16 -27.90 37.17 -29.87
N ALA A 17 -27.02 37.55 -30.81
CA ALA A 17 -26.08 36.62 -31.45
C ALA A 17 -24.58 36.89 -31.18
N THR A 18 -24.22 37.81 -30.27
CA THR A 18 -22.81 38.20 -30.03
C THR A 18 -22.38 38.19 -28.56
N ALA A 19 -23.05 37.40 -27.71
CA ALA A 19 -22.62 37.16 -26.32
C ALA A 19 -22.43 35.66 -25.98
N PHE A 20 -22.25 34.81 -27.00
CA PHE A 20 -22.06 33.37 -26.84
C PHE A 20 -20.79 32.88 -27.56
N LEU A 21 -19.67 33.60 -27.40
CA LEU A 21 -18.40 33.26 -28.04
C LEU A 21 -17.18 33.72 -27.21
N ALA A 22 -17.30 33.70 -25.89
CA ALA A 22 -16.18 33.96 -24.96
C ALA A 22 -16.14 33.03 -23.74
N ALA A 23 -16.82 31.87 -23.80
CA ALA A 23 -16.88 30.89 -22.71
C ALA A 23 -16.10 29.60 -22.99
N SER A 24 -15.22 29.59 -23.99
CA SER A 24 -14.30 28.47 -24.24
C SER A 24 -12.88 28.84 -23.80
N VAL A 25 -12.69 29.07 -22.50
CA VAL A 25 -11.36 29.03 -21.90
C VAL A 25 -11.36 27.89 -20.89
N PRO A 26 -10.89 26.68 -21.25
CA PRO A 26 -10.58 25.67 -20.27
C PRO A 26 -9.22 26.03 -19.65
N GLN A 27 -9.22 27.04 -18.78
CA GLN A 27 -8.12 27.28 -17.84
C GLN A 27 -8.62 27.06 -16.40
N ALA A 28 -9.42 26.01 -16.21
CA ALA A 28 -9.27 25.22 -15.00
C ALA A 28 -8.01 24.40 -15.22
N ALA A 29 -6.84 24.97 -14.89
CA ALA A 29 -5.75 24.15 -14.41
C ALA A 29 -6.31 23.43 -13.18
N LEU A 30 -6.87 22.25 -13.42
CA LEU A 30 -7.00 21.23 -12.41
C LEU A 30 -5.57 21.04 -11.92
N ASN A 31 -5.23 21.75 -10.84
CA ASN A 31 -4.20 21.32 -9.93
C ASN A 31 -4.74 20.06 -9.26
N ALA A 32 -4.96 19.02 -10.06
CA ALA A 32 -4.57 17.68 -9.64
C ALA A 32 -3.09 17.85 -9.37
N GLN A 33 -2.75 18.14 -8.12
CA GLN A 33 -1.39 18.10 -7.61
C GLN A 33 -0.94 16.66 -7.87
N GLY A 34 -0.32 16.47 -9.04
CA GLY A 34 0.39 15.26 -9.37
C GLY A 34 1.37 15.05 -8.24
N LEU A 35 1.23 13.91 -7.57
CA LEU A 35 2.19 13.42 -6.60
C LEU A 35 3.47 13.01 -7.35
N GLU A 36 4.08 13.93 -8.09
CA GLU A 36 5.33 13.76 -8.81
C GLU A 36 6.48 14.15 -7.87
N GLY A 37 6.62 13.36 -6.81
CA GLY A 37 7.83 13.29 -6.02
C GLY A 37 8.30 11.84 -6.01
N PRO A 38 9.60 11.56 -6.14
CA PRO A 38 10.14 10.20 -5.96
C PRO A 38 9.81 9.61 -4.57
N ASP A 39 9.35 10.42 -3.61
CA ASP A 39 8.86 10.01 -2.30
C ASP A 39 7.45 9.37 -2.31
N THR A 40 6.66 9.55 -3.37
CA THR A 40 5.31 8.94 -3.47
C THR A 40 5.39 7.43 -3.70
N VAL A 41 6.52 6.92 -4.19
CA VAL A 41 6.68 5.48 -4.44
C VAL A 41 6.80 4.68 -3.13
N ASN A 42 7.29 5.28 -2.04
CA ASN A 42 7.46 4.61 -0.75
C ASN A 42 6.27 4.77 0.21
N LYS A 43 5.26 5.55 -0.16
CA LYS A 43 4.17 5.95 0.75
C LYS A 43 2.83 5.44 0.25
N ILE A 44 2.50 4.21 0.62
CA ILE A 44 1.22 3.59 0.27
C ILE A 44 0.29 3.71 1.48
N ILE A 45 -0.79 4.49 1.29
CA ILE A 45 -1.86 4.76 2.27
C ILE A 45 -1.32 5.09 3.67
N GLY A 46 -0.64 6.23 3.80
CA GLY A 46 -0.27 6.81 5.10
C GLY A 46 0.82 6.09 5.90
N SER A 47 1.31 4.93 5.44
CA SER A 47 2.39 4.16 6.06
C SER A 47 3.65 4.26 5.20
N ASP A 48 4.83 4.39 5.83
CA ASP A 48 6.12 4.29 5.14
C ASP A 48 6.54 2.81 5.06
N VAL A 49 6.80 2.30 3.85
CA VAL A 49 7.21 0.89 3.67
C VAL A 49 8.72 0.83 3.50
N GLY A 50 9.44 0.48 4.56
CA GLY A 50 10.87 0.20 4.55
C GLY A 50 11.20 -1.22 4.09
N GLN A 51 12.44 -1.41 3.65
CA GLN A 51 12.99 -2.70 3.26
C GLN A 51 14.38 -2.85 3.89
N GLU A 52 14.63 -4.03 4.44
CA GLU A 52 15.92 -4.46 4.98
C GLU A 52 16.27 -5.83 4.41
N GLU A 53 17.51 -5.98 3.96
CA GLU A 53 18.03 -7.24 3.43
C GLU A 53 19.01 -7.82 4.44
N THR A 54 18.79 -9.09 4.81
CA THR A 54 19.66 -9.75 5.78
C THR A 54 19.78 -11.24 5.48
N ASN A 55 20.66 -11.88 6.24
CA ASN A 55 20.81 -13.32 6.24
C ASN A 55 20.14 -13.87 7.50
N THR A 56 19.56 -15.07 7.38
CA THR A 56 18.85 -15.74 8.46
C THR A 56 19.74 -15.94 9.69
N ALA A 57 21.06 -16.12 9.54
CA ALA A 57 21.98 -16.21 10.67
C ALA A 57 22.09 -14.92 11.51
N VAL A 58 21.85 -13.75 10.90
CA VAL A 58 21.92 -12.44 11.59
C VAL A 58 20.65 -12.19 12.40
N GLU A 59 19.49 -12.56 11.84
CA GLU A 59 18.17 -12.35 12.46
C GLU A 59 17.53 -13.63 13.03
N ALA A 60 18.28 -14.72 13.14
CA ALA A 60 17.76 -16.04 13.55
C ALA A 60 16.97 -15.98 14.86
N GLY A 61 17.46 -15.20 15.83
CA GLY A 61 16.80 -15.02 17.12
C GLY A 61 15.45 -14.32 16.98
N LYS A 62 15.39 -13.21 16.24
CA LYS A 62 14.16 -12.44 16.06
C LYS A 62 13.13 -13.21 15.23
N VAL A 63 13.57 -13.83 14.13
CA VAL A 63 12.70 -14.66 13.27
C VAL A 63 12.11 -15.81 14.08
N ALA A 64 12.92 -16.52 14.87
CA ALA A 64 12.43 -17.62 15.70
C ALA A 64 11.42 -17.13 16.76
N THR A 65 11.69 -16.01 17.44
CA THR A 65 10.76 -15.42 18.40
C THR A 65 9.47 -14.93 17.72
N ALA A 66 9.55 -14.31 16.55
CA ALA A 66 8.39 -13.88 15.79
C ALA A 66 7.54 -15.09 15.36
N ILE A 67 8.16 -16.20 14.94
CA ILE A 67 7.46 -17.45 14.61
C ILE A 67 6.72 -17.99 15.84
N GLU A 68 7.37 -18.06 17.01
CA GLU A 68 6.75 -18.54 18.25
C GLU A 68 5.54 -17.69 18.67
N ARG A 69 5.58 -16.39 18.36
CA ARG A 69 4.52 -15.41 18.66
C ARG A 69 3.45 -15.33 17.56
N THR A 70 3.54 -16.11 16.48
CA THR A 70 2.63 -16.04 15.33
C THR A 70 1.17 -16.08 15.76
N ARG A 71 0.80 -17.06 16.60
CA ARG A 71 -0.57 -17.20 17.10
C ARG A 71 -1.10 -15.95 17.80
N GLU A 72 -0.26 -15.29 18.58
CA GLU A 72 -0.62 -14.04 19.27
C GLU A 72 -0.80 -12.89 18.25
N ASN A 73 0.03 -12.86 17.22
CA ASN A 73 0.10 -11.78 16.24
C ASN A 73 -1.00 -11.85 15.17
N ILE A 74 -1.56 -13.02 14.86
CA ILE A 74 -2.70 -13.20 13.94
C ILE A 74 -3.85 -12.24 14.31
N GLY A 75 -4.21 -12.20 15.60
CA GLY A 75 -5.29 -11.33 16.08
C GLY A 75 -4.99 -9.84 15.91
N THR A 76 -3.71 -9.46 15.93
CA THR A 76 -3.25 -8.09 15.71
C THR A 76 -3.29 -7.75 14.21
N VAL A 77 -2.82 -8.64 13.34
CA VAL A 77 -2.90 -8.51 11.87
C VAL A 77 -4.34 -8.25 11.44
N ARG A 78 -5.29 -9.09 11.89
CA ARG A 78 -6.72 -8.96 11.58
C ARG A 78 -7.31 -7.59 11.94
N LYS A 79 -6.85 -7.01 13.04
CA LYS A 79 -7.38 -5.76 13.61
C LYS A 79 -6.62 -4.52 13.18
N THR A 80 -5.50 -4.68 12.49
CA THR A 80 -4.63 -3.57 12.10
C THR A 80 -5.31 -2.75 11.01
N SER A 81 -5.68 -1.52 11.36
CA SER A 81 -6.33 -0.57 10.45
C SER A 81 -5.50 0.68 10.17
N LYS A 82 -4.35 0.82 10.85
CA LYS A 82 -3.39 1.89 10.64
C LYS A 82 -2.00 1.40 10.98
N LEU A 83 -1.04 1.74 10.12
CA LEU A 83 0.39 1.61 10.38
C LEU A 83 1.04 2.96 10.08
N ASP A 84 2.13 3.25 10.78
CA ASP A 84 3.02 4.36 10.49
C ASP A 84 4.23 3.84 9.69
N LYS A 85 4.68 2.60 9.94
CA LYS A 85 5.79 1.96 9.23
C LYS A 85 5.60 0.46 9.03
N VAL A 86 5.99 -0.05 7.86
CA VAL A 86 6.13 -1.48 7.56
C VAL A 86 7.55 -1.75 7.13
N ASP A 87 8.31 -2.55 7.89
CA ASP A 87 9.65 -2.98 7.50
C ASP A 87 9.60 -4.43 7.01
N ILE A 88 10.10 -4.69 5.80
CA ILE A 88 10.19 -6.04 5.26
C ILE A 88 11.63 -6.51 5.32
N VAL A 89 11.87 -7.57 6.09
CA VAL A 89 13.16 -8.23 6.26
C VAL A 89 13.24 -9.42 5.32
N PHE A 90 14.05 -9.29 4.28
CA PHE A 90 14.31 -10.35 3.31
C PHE A 90 15.37 -11.31 3.85
N LEU A 91 14.98 -12.54 4.15
CA LEU A 91 15.86 -13.65 4.50
C LEU A 91 16.34 -14.33 3.21
N THR A 92 17.30 -13.67 2.56
CA THR A 92 17.71 -14.00 1.18
C THR A 92 18.30 -15.41 1.04
N ASP A 93 18.96 -15.91 2.06
CA ASP A 93 19.53 -17.27 2.13
C ASP A 93 18.48 -18.35 2.42
N ALA A 94 17.34 -17.97 3.00
CA ALA A 94 16.19 -18.84 3.21
C ALA A 94 15.28 -18.91 1.97
N ALA A 95 15.54 -18.09 0.95
CA ALA A 95 14.77 -18.09 -0.28
C ALA A 95 14.79 -19.47 -0.94
N ARG A 96 13.66 -19.86 -1.53
CA ARG A 96 13.50 -21.17 -2.20
C ARG A 96 14.54 -21.40 -3.30
N THR A 97 15.07 -20.33 -3.90
CA THR A 97 16.09 -20.37 -4.95
C THR A 97 17.51 -20.50 -4.43
N GLU A 98 17.77 -20.29 -3.13
CA GLU A 98 19.12 -20.26 -2.53
C GLU A 98 19.44 -21.49 -1.66
N GLY A 99 18.49 -22.40 -1.47
CA GLY A 99 18.70 -23.62 -0.69
C GLY A 99 17.62 -23.90 0.35
N GLY A 100 16.67 -22.98 0.53
CA GLY A 100 15.57 -23.13 1.49
C GLY A 100 15.97 -22.71 2.91
N LEU A 101 15.04 -22.87 3.85
CA LEU A 101 15.24 -22.39 5.21
C LEU A 101 16.38 -23.14 5.92
N PRO A 102 17.20 -22.45 6.73
CA PRO A 102 18.13 -23.12 7.63
C PRO A 102 17.40 -24.06 8.60
N PRO A 103 17.99 -25.23 8.98
CA PRO A 103 17.31 -26.26 9.76
C PRO A 103 16.69 -25.78 11.08
N ALA A 104 17.32 -24.80 11.73
CA ALA A 104 16.85 -24.22 12.99
C ALA A 104 15.53 -23.45 12.81
N ILE A 105 15.37 -22.73 11.68
CA ILE A 105 14.14 -22.00 11.37
C ILE A 105 13.12 -22.94 10.73
N GLU A 106 13.54 -23.86 9.87
CA GLU A 106 12.68 -24.90 9.28
C GLU A 106 11.92 -25.68 10.35
N THR A 107 12.63 -26.16 11.39
CA THR A 107 12.01 -26.86 12.53
C THR A 107 10.94 -26.00 13.23
N LYS A 108 11.18 -24.69 13.36
CA LYS A 108 10.23 -23.76 13.99
C LYS A 108 9.01 -23.50 13.10
N VAL A 109 9.22 -23.36 11.80
CA VAL A 109 8.14 -23.23 10.81
C VAL A 109 7.26 -24.48 10.82
N GLU A 110 7.84 -25.67 10.84
CA GLU A 110 7.09 -26.93 10.94
C GLU A 110 6.25 -27.01 12.23
N GLN A 111 6.83 -26.60 13.37
CA GLN A 111 6.13 -26.58 14.66
C GLN A 111 4.93 -25.63 14.70
N HIS A 112 4.95 -24.56 13.89
CA HIS A 112 3.96 -23.50 13.86
C HIS A 112 3.22 -23.41 12.52
N GLN A 113 3.28 -24.44 11.67
CA GLN A 113 2.83 -24.38 10.28
C GLN A 113 1.37 -23.94 10.14
N ASP A 114 0.49 -24.39 11.05
CA ASP A 114 -0.94 -24.08 10.99
C ASP A 114 -1.19 -22.62 11.37
N ASP A 115 -0.47 -22.10 12.37
CA ASP A 115 -0.55 -20.70 12.75
C ASP A 115 0.03 -19.79 11.64
N ILE A 116 1.11 -20.23 10.98
CA ILE A 116 1.71 -19.49 9.86
C ILE A 116 0.77 -19.49 8.65
N ALA A 117 0.06 -20.58 8.38
CA ALA A 117 -0.96 -20.62 7.33
C ALA A 117 -2.09 -19.63 7.62
N GLU A 118 -2.64 -19.63 8.83
CA GLU A 118 -3.68 -18.65 9.23
C GLU A 118 -3.15 -17.21 9.18
N LEU A 119 -1.90 -16.97 9.61
CA LEU A 119 -1.27 -15.65 9.49
C LEU A 119 -1.28 -15.13 8.05
N ARG A 120 -0.96 -16.00 7.08
CA ARG A 120 -0.93 -15.62 5.66
C ARG A 120 -2.31 -15.27 5.14
N GLU A 121 -3.34 -16.04 5.51
CA GLU A 121 -4.73 -15.73 5.19
C GLU A 121 -5.14 -14.35 5.74
N GLU A 122 -4.75 -14.05 6.98
CA GLU A 122 -5.05 -12.75 7.60
C GLU A 122 -4.29 -11.59 6.96
N ILE A 123 -3.05 -11.82 6.49
CA ILE A 123 -2.29 -10.81 5.75
C ILE A 123 -3.00 -10.52 4.42
N GLU A 124 -3.45 -11.54 3.69
CA GLU A 124 -4.20 -11.36 2.44
C GLU A 124 -5.54 -10.65 2.66
N ALA A 125 -6.22 -10.94 3.77
CA ALA A 125 -7.45 -10.26 4.15
C ALA A 125 -7.21 -8.81 4.61
N ASN A 126 -6.00 -8.45 5.04
CA ASN A 126 -5.65 -7.11 5.48
C ASN A 126 -5.07 -6.28 4.33
N ALA A 127 -5.88 -5.36 3.79
CA ALA A 127 -5.48 -4.52 2.66
C ALA A 127 -4.19 -3.68 2.91
N LEU A 128 -3.90 -3.26 4.15
CA LEU A 128 -2.66 -2.51 4.42
C LEU A 128 -1.44 -3.40 4.29
N LEU A 129 -1.49 -4.57 4.92
CA LEU A 129 -0.36 -5.51 4.94
C LEU A 129 -0.18 -6.21 3.60
N PHE A 130 -1.27 -6.63 2.95
CA PHE A 130 -1.24 -7.19 1.59
C PHE A 130 -0.58 -6.22 0.61
N ASN A 131 -1.01 -4.95 0.59
CA ASN A 131 -0.41 -3.95 -0.29
C ASN A 131 1.07 -3.71 0.04
N ALA A 132 1.46 -3.76 1.32
CA ALA A 132 2.87 -3.56 1.70
C ALA A 132 3.77 -4.68 1.16
N ILE A 133 3.37 -5.95 1.27
CA ILE A 133 4.14 -7.08 0.73
C ILE A 133 4.12 -7.11 -0.81
N ASP A 134 2.97 -6.81 -1.43
CA ASP A 134 2.83 -6.79 -2.88
C ASP A 134 3.70 -5.70 -3.52
N SER A 135 3.78 -4.54 -2.88
CA SER A 135 4.61 -3.41 -3.33
C SER A 135 6.11 -3.73 -3.35
N ARG A 136 6.54 -4.66 -2.51
CA ARG A 136 7.92 -5.18 -2.50
C ARG A 136 8.06 -6.53 -3.21
N ARG A 137 7.01 -6.95 -3.94
CA ARG A 137 6.96 -8.20 -4.72
C ARG A 137 7.25 -9.45 -3.88
N VAL A 138 6.84 -9.41 -2.61
CA VAL A 138 6.89 -10.56 -1.70
C VAL A 138 5.61 -11.36 -1.84
N GLN A 139 5.73 -12.68 -2.07
CA GLN A 139 4.58 -13.57 -2.09
C GLN A 139 4.14 -13.87 -0.65
N THR A 140 2.84 -13.95 -0.38
CA THR A 140 2.32 -14.31 0.93
C THR A 140 2.87 -15.66 1.40
N GLU A 141 3.05 -16.61 0.47
CA GLU A 141 3.64 -17.94 0.73
C GLU A 141 5.08 -17.89 1.25
N ASP A 142 5.81 -16.81 1.00
CA ASP A 142 7.19 -16.63 1.45
C ASP A 142 7.27 -15.93 2.81
N VAL A 143 6.15 -15.43 3.36
CA VAL A 143 6.09 -14.81 4.69
C VAL A 143 6.19 -15.89 5.77
N LEU A 144 7.12 -15.73 6.70
CA LEU A 144 7.35 -16.68 7.79
C LEU A 144 6.72 -16.22 9.11
N ALA A 145 6.79 -14.92 9.41
CA ALA A 145 6.28 -14.34 10.64
C ALA A 145 6.11 -12.84 10.51
N VAL A 146 5.34 -12.26 11.44
CA VAL A 146 5.21 -10.82 11.63
C VAL A 146 5.48 -10.47 13.08
N GLU A 147 5.99 -9.27 13.32
CA GLU A 147 6.32 -8.75 14.64
C GLU A 147 5.79 -7.32 14.81
N PHE A 148 5.25 -7.04 15.99
CA PHE A 148 4.66 -5.75 16.37
C PHE A 148 5.35 -5.26 17.65
N ASP A 149 6.60 -4.81 17.54
CA ASP A 149 7.40 -4.36 18.69
C ASP A 149 7.05 -2.94 19.15
N ASP A 150 6.60 -2.11 18.22
CA ASP A 150 6.27 -0.71 18.46
C ASP A 150 4.83 -0.43 17.99
N PRO A 151 4.06 0.40 18.71
CA PRO A 151 2.76 0.86 18.23
C PRO A 151 2.86 1.48 16.85
N GLY A 152 2.06 0.98 15.91
CA GLY A 152 2.03 1.49 14.52
C GLY A 152 3.19 1.02 13.64
N LYS A 153 4.10 0.18 14.13
CA LYS A 153 5.14 -0.44 13.29
C LYS A 153 4.95 -1.94 13.23
N VAL A 154 5.28 -2.50 12.07
CA VAL A 154 5.30 -3.95 11.87
C VAL A 154 6.56 -4.33 11.11
N VAL A 155 7.15 -5.45 11.51
CA VAL A 155 8.25 -6.11 10.80
C VAL A 155 7.71 -7.40 10.18
N ILE A 156 7.96 -7.60 8.89
CA ILE A 156 7.55 -8.80 8.15
C ILE A 156 8.82 -9.56 7.77
N TYR A 157 8.94 -10.81 8.23
CA TYR A 157 10.06 -11.68 7.89
C TYR A 157 9.67 -12.58 6.71
N ALA A 158 10.39 -12.49 5.61
CA ALA A 158 10.09 -13.23 4.39
C ALA A 158 11.30 -14.02 3.86
N ALA A 159 11.09 -15.30 3.55
CA ALA A 159 12.03 -16.17 2.85
C ALA A 159 12.03 -15.87 1.34
N ALA A 160 12.31 -14.63 0.98
CA ALA A 160 12.25 -14.13 -0.38
C ALA A 160 13.52 -13.36 -0.74
N LYS A 161 13.69 -13.12 -2.04
CA LYS A 161 14.68 -12.16 -2.55
C LYS A 161 14.02 -10.82 -2.84
N PRO A 162 14.75 -9.73 -2.61
CA PRO A 162 14.32 -8.41 -3.03
C PRO A 162 14.21 -8.36 -4.57
N PRO A 163 13.27 -7.60 -5.12
CA PRO A 163 13.19 -7.40 -6.56
C PRO A 163 14.42 -6.66 -7.07
N SER A 164 15.12 -7.27 -8.03
CA SER A 164 16.27 -6.70 -8.76
C SER A 164 15.86 -5.71 -9.84
#